data_AF-W7EZW5-F1
#
_entry.id   AF-W7EZW5-F1
#
_cell.length_a   1.000
_cell.length_b   1.000
_cell.length_c   1.000
_cell.angle_alpha   90.00
_cell.angle_beta   90.00
_cell.angle_gamma   90.00
#
_symmetry.space_group_name_H-M   'P 1'
#
loop_
_entity.id
_entity.type
_entity.pdbx_description
1 polymer ?
#
loop_
_entity_poly.entity_id
_entity_poly.type
_entity_poly.pdbx_seq_one_letter_code
_entity_poly.pdbx_strand_id
1 'polypeptide(L)'
;MKIHYINILLFALPLNILVHNQRNHKKTILHTPKTKSTRTHRSLCECELYAPANYDSDPQMKEVMDNFNKQTQQRFHEYDERMKTTRQKCKEKCDKEIQKIILKDKIEKELTETFSSLHTDIQSDGIPTCICEKSLADKVEKGCLRCAKIMGAVAPSWGLVSGLGYAGWLNASMVAAEKTGVDAGISAAINVIKEEFGIEGLSGVPLKSILNANNFKNPIFYIFNIQNEYNKVCLVPEGTDKLLCLVERKQSVKYIAGNAKKIVSAASDKATEITTEEVAKITSASSTYSTAIIASVVAILVIILIMIIIYLILRYRRKKKMKKKMQYIKLLKE
;
A
#
# COMPACT_ATOMS: atom_id res chain seq x y z
N MET A 1 -10.36 -12.91 -18.98
CA MET A 1 -9.30 -13.93 -19.16
C MET A 1 -8.27 -13.62 -20.26
N LYS A 2 -8.34 -12.50 -21.00
CA LYS A 2 -7.40 -12.20 -22.12
C LYS A 2 -6.24 -11.22 -21.80
N ILE A 3 -6.19 -10.64 -20.60
CA ILE A 3 -5.20 -9.60 -20.24
C ILE A 3 -3.98 -10.18 -19.49
N HIS A 4 -4.13 -11.34 -18.85
CA HIS A 4 -3.03 -11.98 -18.10
C HIS A 4 -1.96 -12.65 -18.98
N TYR A 5 -2.22 -12.84 -20.27
CA TYR A 5 -1.25 -13.45 -21.19
C TYR A 5 -0.15 -12.47 -21.62
N ILE A 6 -0.43 -11.16 -21.67
CA ILE A 6 0.55 -10.14 -22.07
C ILE A 6 1.63 -9.97 -20.99
N ASN A 7 1.25 -10.00 -19.70
CA ASN A 7 2.19 -9.88 -18.58
C ASN A 7 3.08 -11.12 -18.41
N ILE A 8 2.59 -12.32 -18.75
CA ILE A 8 3.41 -13.54 -18.72
C ILE A 8 4.40 -13.55 -19.89
N LEU A 9 4.00 -13.08 -21.07
CA LEU A 9 4.88 -13.01 -22.25
C LEU A 9 6.02 -11.99 -22.07
N LEU A 10 5.74 -10.85 -21.42
CA LEU A 10 6.74 -9.82 -21.12
C LEU A 10 7.78 -10.27 -20.07
N PHE A 11 7.46 -11.25 -19.22
CA PHE A 11 8.41 -11.86 -18.26
C PHE A 11 9.29 -12.95 -18.89
N ALA A 12 8.84 -13.59 -19.98
CA ALA A 12 9.64 -14.59 -20.69
C ALA A 12 10.78 -13.96 -21.52
N LEU A 13 10.57 -12.77 -22.08
CA LEU A 13 11.58 -12.05 -22.87
C LEU A 13 12.89 -11.76 -22.12
N PRO A 14 12.89 -11.19 -20.89
CA PRO A 14 14.13 -10.91 -20.16
C PRO A 14 14.85 -12.16 -19.67
N LEU A 15 14.13 -13.27 -19.43
CA LEU A 15 14.73 -14.55 -19.01
C LEU A 15 15.50 -15.23 -20.16
N ASN A 16 15.05 -15.11 -21.40
CA ASN A 16 15.78 -15.64 -22.57
C ASN A 16 17.06 -14.85 -22.88
N ILE A 17 17.11 -13.55 -22.56
CA ILE A 17 18.31 -12.72 -22.75
C ILE A 17 19.42 -13.09 -21.74
N LEU A 18 19.06 -13.60 -20.55
CA LEU A 18 20.03 -14.04 -19.54
C LEU A 18 20.66 -15.40 -19.87
N VAL A 19 19.97 -16.24 -20.66
CA VAL A 19 20.42 -17.61 -21.01
C VAL A 19 21.35 -17.62 -22.24
N HIS A 20 21.28 -16.63 -23.13
CA HIS A 20 22.03 -16.63 -24.39
C HIS A 20 23.38 -15.88 -24.37
N ASN A 21 24.14 -15.95 -23.29
CA ASN A 21 25.53 -15.49 -23.26
C ASN A 21 26.53 -16.67 -23.32
N GLN A 22 26.46 -17.46 -24.40
CA GLN A 22 27.56 -18.32 -24.80
C GLN A 22 28.62 -17.46 -25.53
N ARG A 23 29.46 -16.79 -24.74
CA ARG A 23 30.64 -16.11 -25.28
C ARG A 23 31.68 -17.17 -25.65
N ASN A 24 31.71 -17.47 -26.95
CA ASN A 24 32.68 -18.29 -27.65
C ASN A 24 34.14 -17.86 -27.34
N HIS A 25 34.95 -18.78 -26.82
CA HIS A 25 36.40 -18.69 -26.89
C HIS A 25 36.85 -19.05 -28.32
N LYS A 26 36.85 -18.08 -29.24
CA LYS A 26 37.64 -18.19 -30.48
C LYS A 26 39.09 -17.85 -30.15
N LYS A 27 39.95 -18.87 -30.11
CA LYS A 27 41.41 -18.71 -30.09
C LYS A 27 41.84 -18.12 -31.44
N THR A 28 42.50 -16.97 -31.39
CA THR A 28 43.22 -16.41 -32.54
C THR A 28 44.43 -17.29 -32.84
N ILE A 29 44.60 -17.54 -34.12
CA ILE A 29 45.61 -18.35 -34.79
C ILE A 29 47.01 -17.83 -34.45
N LEU A 30 47.89 -18.69 -33.94
CA LEU A 30 49.34 -18.44 -33.94
C LEU A 30 49.98 -19.38 -34.96
N HIS A 31 50.59 -18.78 -35.97
CA HIS A 31 51.37 -19.44 -37.01
C HIS A 31 52.50 -20.30 -36.43
N THR A 32 52.54 -21.57 -36.83
CA THR A 32 53.70 -22.45 -36.70
C THR A 32 54.70 -22.20 -37.82
N PRO A 33 55.99 -21.89 -37.55
CA PRO A 33 57.07 -22.15 -38.49
C PRO A 33 57.59 -23.58 -38.25
N LYS A 34 57.72 -24.34 -39.35
CA LYS A 34 58.45 -25.61 -39.38
C LYS A 34 59.96 -25.34 -39.36
N THR A 35 60.65 -25.83 -38.35
CA THR A 35 62.10 -26.09 -38.42
C THR A 35 62.44 -27.30 -37.54
N LYS A 36 63.00 -28.35 -38.15
CA LYS A 36 63.58 -29.50 -37.45
C LYS A 36 65.00 -29.13 -36.99
N SER A 37 65.40 -29.49 -35.76
CA SER A 37 66.48 -30.45 -35.48
C SER A 37 67.01 -30.40 -34.02
N THR A 38 67.39 -31.60 -33.55
CA THR A 38 68.45 -32.00 -32.57
C THR A 38 68.37 -31.71 -31.05
N ARG A 39 68.64 -32.80 -30.29
CA ARG A 39 68.82 -32.94 -28.83
C ARG A 39 69.88 -32.01 -28.22
N THR A 40 69.70 -31.66 -26.95
CA THR A 40 70.77 -31.62 -25.93
C THR A 40 70.20 -31.85 -24.53
N HIS A 41 70.85 -32.72 -23.75
CA HIS A 41 70.55 -33.01 -22.35
C HIS A 41 70.85 -31.78 -21.47
N ARG A 42 69.98 -31.44 -20.52
CA ARG A 42 70.31 -30.60 -19.36
C ARG A 42 69.42 -30.97 -18.18
N SER A 43 70.07 -31.42 -17.11
CA SER A 43 69.52 -31.78 -15.80
C SER A 43 68.73 -30.63 -15.18
N LEU A 44 67.53 -30.92 -14.68
CA LEU A 44 66.84 -30.04 -13.75
C LEU A 44 67.45 -30.26 -12.37
N CYS A 45 68.36 -29.37 -11.98
CA CYS A 45 68.80 -29.23 -10.61
C CYS A 45 67.59 -28.72 -9.79
N GLU A 46 67.25 -29.38 -8.69
CA GLU A 46 66.28 -28.87 -7.72
C GLU A 46 66.85 -27.60 -7.08
N CYS A 47 66.36 -26.44 -7.51
CA CYS A 47 66.57 -25.21 -6.76
C CYS A 47 65.54 -25.17 -5.63
N GLU A 48 66.01 -25.28 -4.39
CA GLU A 48 65.25 -24.91 -3.19
C GLU A 48 64.90 -23.40 -3.25
N LEU A 49 63.74 -23.07 -3.83
CA LEU A 49 63.25 -21.69 -3.98
C LEU A 49 62.72 -21.06 -2.67
N TYR A 50 62.91 -21.73 -1.52
CA TYR A 50 62.59 -21.20 -0.19
C TYR A 50 63.85 -21.06 0.67
N ALA A 51 64.82 -20.27 0.19
CA ALA A 51 65.69 -19.57 1.13
C ALA A 51 64.89 -18.41 1.75
N PRO A 52 64.80 -18.27 3.09
CA PRO A 52 64.17 -17.12 3.71
C PRO A 52 65.05 -15.90 3.43
N ALA A 53 64.74 -15.16 2.37
CA ALA A 53 65.36 -13.88 2.12
C ALA A 53 65.01 -12.96 3.29
N ASN A 54 66.03 -12.56 4.04
CA ASN A 54 65.90 -11.69 5.21
C ASN A 54 65.66 -10.24 4.73
N TYR A 55 64.44 -9.98 4.24
CA TYR A 55 64.00 -8.69 3.69
C TYR A 55 63.88 -7.58 4.76
N ASP A 56 63.99 -7.92 6.05
CA ASP A 56 63.87 -6.97 7.16
C ASP A 56 65.09 -6.04 7.30
N SER A 57 66.21 -6.37 6.65
CA SER A 57 67.48 -5.61 6.76
C SER A 57 67.83 -4.76 5.54
N ASP A 58 66.99 -4.76 4.48
CA ASP A 58 67.23 -3.93 3.28
C ASP A 58 66.80 -2.47 3.54
N PRO A 59 67.72 -1.49 3.45
CA PRO A 59 67.40 -0.09 3.69
C PRO A 59 66.32 0.48 2.76
N GLN A 60 66.22 0.00 1.52
CA GLN A 60 65.20 0.44 0.57
C GLN A 60 63.82 -0.12 0.95
N MET A 61 63.75 -1.38 1.39
CA MET A 61 62.51 -1.99 1.86
C MET A 61 61.99 -1.29 3.12
N LYS A 62 62.89 -0.90 4.02
CA LYS A 62 62.56 -0.19 5.25
C LYS A 62 61.98 1.20 4.97
N GLU A 63 62.52 1.93 4.00
CA GLU A 63 61.99 3.24 3.59
C GLU A 63 60.60 3.15 2.97
N VAL A 64 60.37 2.17 2.09
CA VAL A 64 59.05 1.91 1.49
C VAL A 64 58.03 1.57 2.58
N MET A 65 58.39 0.67 3.50
CA MET A 65 57.52 0.29 4.61
C MET A 65 57.16 1.48 5.51
N ASP A 66 58.12 2.35 5.81
CA ASP A 66 57.91 3.54 6.65
C ASP A 66 56.98 4.56 5.97
N ASN A 67 57.11 4.72 4.65
CA ASN A 67 56.23 5.59 3.87
C ASN A 67 54.80 5.03 3.77
N PHE A 68 54.65 3.72 3.58
CA PHE A 68 53.35 3.04 3.66
C PHE A 68 52.72 3.17 5.05
N ASN A 69 53.49 3.06 6.12
CA ASN A 69 53.00 3.24 7.49
C ASN A 69 52.50 4.66 7.73
N LYS A 70 53.24 5.70 7.32
CA LYS A 70 52.81 7.10 7.44
C LYS A 70 51.52 7.38 6.68
N GLN A 71 51.41 6.92 5.43
CA GLN A 71 50.18 7.07 4.63
C GLN A 71 49.00 6.29 5.22
N THR A 72 49.26 5.13 5.82
CA THR A 72 48.21 4.30 6.42
C THR A 72 47.74 4.91 7.75
N GLN A 73 48.65 5.48 8.55
CA GLN A 73 48.33 6.21 9.77
C GLN A 73 47.45 7.44 9.48
N GLN A 74 47.76 8.21 8.43
CA GLN A 74 46.94 9.35 8.04
C GLN A 74 45.52 8.92 7.62
N ARG A 75 45.38 7.83 6.86
CA ARG A 75 44.06 7.26 6.51
C ARG A 75 43.28 6.76 7.71
N PHE A 76 43.95 6.22 8.73
CA PHE A 76 43.28 5.82 9.96
C PHE A 76 42.75 7.03 10.73
N HIS A 77 43.51 8.12 10.84
CA HIS A 77 43.01 9.35 11.44
C HIS A 77 41.80 9.93 10.68
N GLU A 78 41.84 9.96 9.35
CA GLU A 78 40.70 10.39 8.53
C GLU A 78 39.48 9.47 8.65
N TYR A 79 39.70 8.15 8.81
CA TYR A 79 38.63 7.19 9.04
C TYR A 79 37.98 7.39 10.41
N ASP A 80 38.79 7.61 11.45
CA ASP A 80 38.31 7.85 12.81
C ASP A 80 37.49 9.15 12.93
N GLU A 81 37.92 10.23 12.28
CA GLU A 81 37.16 11.49 12.25
C GLU A 81 35.84 11.35 11.48
N ARG A 82 35.83 10.62 10.35
CA ARG A 82 34.57 10.28 9.65
C ARG A 82 33.67 9.40 10.50
N MET A 83 34.24 8.46 11.26
CA MET A 83 33.49 7.63 12.20
C MET A 83 32.85 8.46 13.31
N LYS A 84 33.59 9.38 13.94
CA LYS A 84 33.07 10.28 14.97
C LYS A 84 31.90 11.13 14.45
N THR A 85 32.09 11.81 13.31
CA THR A 85 31.06 12.69 12.72
C THR A 85 29.80 11.92 12.31
N THR A 86 29.95 10.71 11.76
CA THR A 86 28.81 9.86 11.39
C THR A 86 28.08 9.35 12.64
N ARG A 87 28.81 8.99 13.69
CA ARG A 87 28.25 8.56 14.98
C ARG A 87 27.48 9.68 15.67
N GLN A 88 27.97 10.92 15.61
CA GLN A 88 27.27 12.09 16.13
C GLN A 88 25.95 12.35 15.39
N LYS A 89 25.96 12.34 14.05
CA LYS A 89 24.73 12.48 13.24
C LYS A 89 23.70 11.39 13.53
N CYS A 90 24.15 10.14 13.70
CA CYS A 90 23.26 9.04 14.08
C CYS A 90 22.67 9.22 15.48
N LYS A 91 23.47 9.72 16.44
CA LYS A 91 23.00 10.00 17.81
C LYS A 91 21.94 11.11 17.80
N GLU A 92 22.19 12.22 17.12
CA GLU A 92 21.24 13.34 16.99
C GLU A 92 19.93 12.90 16.32
N LYS A 93 20.01 12.06 15.27
CA LYS A 93 18.82 11.51 14.61
C LYS A 93 18.04 10.57 15.53
N CYS A 94 18.73 9.73 16.29
CA CYS A 94 18.12 8.82 17.26
C CYS A 94 17.45 9.60 18.40
N ASP A 95 18.12 10.60 18.97
CA ASP A 95 17.56 11.46 20.02
C ASP A 95 16.29 12.19 19.52
N LYS A 96 16.29 12.66 18.27
CA LYS A 96 15.11 13.28 17.64
C LYS A 96 13.96 12.28 17.42
N GLU A 97 14.26 11.04 17.06
CA GLU A 97 13.24 9.99 16.91
C GLU A 97 12.70 9.54 18.28
N ILE A 98 13.55 9.42 19.29
CA ILE A 98 13.17 9.13 20.68
C ILE A 98 12.27 10.24 21.23
N GLN A 99 12.62 11.52 21.05
CA GLN A 99 11.76 12.64 21.45
C GLN A 99 10.39 12.59 20.76
N LYS A 100 10.33 12.20 19.48
CA LYS A 100 9.05 12.00 18.77
C LYS A 100 8.25 10.82 19.33
N ILE A 101 8.91 9.73 19.70
CA ILE A 101 8.26 8.57 20.32
C ILE A 101 7.71 8.95 21.69
N ILE A 102 8.49 9.65 22.53
CA ILE A 102 8.03 10.13 23.85
C ILE A 102 6.83 11.08 23.71
N LEU A 103 6.85 12.00 22.74
CA LEU A 103 5.71 12.88 22.45
C LEU A 103 4.48 12.11 21.99
N LYS A 104 4.65 11.10 21.13
CA LYS A 104 3.56 10.22 20.70
C LYS A 104 3.00 9.40 21.86
N ASP A 105 3.86 8.75 22.65
CA ASP A 105 3.46 7.99 23.82
C ASP A 105 2.72 8.87 24.84
N LYS A 106 3.12 10.15 25.00
CA LYS A 106 2.42 11.08 25.89
C LYS A 106 1.01 11.43 25.38
N ILE A 107 0.86 11.69 24.08
CA ILE A 107 -0.45 11.95 23.46
C ILE A 107 -1.32 10.68 23.47
N GLU A 108 -0.74 9.52 23.17
CA GLU A 108 -1.43 8.24 23.26
C GLU A 108 -1.85 7.95 24.69
N LYS A 109 -1.01 8.23 25.69
CA LYS A 109 -1.36 8.07 27.10
C LYS A 109 -2.52 8.98 27.50
N GLU A 110 -2.49 10.26 27.14
CA GLU A 110 -3.60 11.20 27.39
C GLU A 110 -4.89 10.76 26.68
N LEU A 111 -4.81 10.33 25.42
CA LEU A 111 -5.94 9.73 24.69
C LEU A 111 -6.45 8.48 25.39
N THR A 112 -5.59 7.55 25.78
CA THR A 112 -6.02 6.33 26.48
C THR A 112 -6.65 6.64 27.83
N GLU A 113 -6.14 7.59 28.60
CA GLU A 113 -6.77 8.00 29.87
C GLU A 113 -8.17 8.59 29.63
N THR A 114 -8.33 9.45 28.61
CA THR A 114 -9.66 9.97 28.24
C THR A 114 -10.60 8.88 27.75
N PHE A 115 -10.12 7.95 26.92
CA PHE A 115 -10.91 6.81 26.45
C PHE A 115 -11.23 5.81 27.56
N SER A 116 -10.32 5.55 28.50
CA SER A 116 -10.54 4.68 29.66
C SER A 116 -11.55 5.27 30.63
N SER A 117 -11.60 6.60 30.79
CA SER A 117 -12.66 7.26 31.56
C SER A 117 -14.06 7.12 30.92
N LEU A 118 -14.10 6.88 29.60
CA LEU A 118 -15.31 6.62 28.81
C LEU A 118 -15.67 5.12 28.72
N HIS A 119 -14.80 4.20 29.15
CA HIS A 119 -14.92 2.75 28.92
C HIS A 119 -15.00 1.92 30.21
N THR A 120 -15.40 2.52 31.34
CA THR A 120 -15.64 1.80 32.60
C THR A 120 -16.84 0.85 32.58
N ASP A 121 -17.52 0.68 31.45
CA ASP A 121 -18.43 -0.44 31.24
C ASP A 121 -17.82 -1.39 30.20
N ILE A 122 -17.68 -2.66 30.59
CA ILE A 122 -17.20 -3.83 29.83
C ILE A 122 -15.75 -4.23 30.19
N GLN A 123 -15.63 -4.94 31.33
CA GLN A 123 -14.47 -5.77 31.65
C GLN A 123 -14.35 -6.93 30.67
N SER A 124 -13.13 -7.14 30.16
CA SER A 124 -12.73 -8.35 29.44
C SER A 124 -11.48 -8.92 30.10
N ASP A 125 -11.65 -9.46 31.30
CA ASP A 125 -10.62 -10.25 31.96
C ASP A 125 -10.49 -11.62 31.29
N GLY A 126 -9.28 -11.90 30.79
CA GLY A 126 -8.85 -13.26 30.50
C GLY A 126 -8.10 -13.41 29.18
N ILE A 127 -6.77 -13.47 29.24
CA ILE A 127 -6.03 -14.75 29.17
C ILE A 127 -4.51 -14.46 29.22
N PRO A 128 -3.73 -15.26 29.97
CA PRO A 128 -2.42 -14.86 30.48
C PRO A 128 -1.26 -15.18 29.53
N THR A 129 -0.19 -14.42 29.74
CA THR A 129 1.16 -14.60 29.23
C THR A 129 1.78 -15.93 29.70
N CYS A 130 2.27 -16.75 28.76
CA CYS A 130 3.08 -17.94 29.07
C CYS A 130 4.56 -17.69 28.73
N ILE A 131 5.39 -17.94 29.72
CA ILE A 131 6.85 -17.82 29.75
C ILE A 131 7.48 -19.10 29.17
N CYS A 132 8.53 -18.95 28.34
CA CYS A 132 9.29 -20.03 27.73
C CYS A 132 10.49 -20.44 28.60
N GLU A 133 10.68 -21.76 28.78
CA GLU A 133 11.94 -22.35 29.25
C GLU A 133 12.55 -23.29 28.18
N LYS A 134 13.89 -23.32 28.16
CA LYS A 134 14.81 -23.66 27.07
C LYS A 134 14.69 -25.10 26.50
N SER A 135 14.45 -25.22 25.18
CA SER A 135 15.14 -26.19 24.29
C SER A 135 15.04 -25.77 22.81
N LEU A 136 15.84 -24.78 22.41
CA LEU A 136 15.61 -23.92 21.24
C LEU A 136 16.36 -24.28 19.94
N ALA A 137 17.06 -25.41 19.84
CA ALA A 137 17.79 -25.74 18.59
C ALA A 137 17.12 -26.84 17.76
N ASP A 138 16.69 -27.93 18.38
CA ASP A 138 16.31 -29.16 17.65
C ASP A 138 14.83 -29.19 17.21
N LYS A 139 13.97 -28.37 17.83
CA LYS A 139 12.55 -28.22 17.46
C LYS A 139 12.29 -27.20 16.35
N VAL A 140 13.22 -26.27 16.09
CA VAL A 140 12.98 -25.13 15.19
C VAL A 140 12.98 -25.56 13.72
N GLU A 141 13.80 -26.57 13.35
CA GLU A 141 13.88 -27.05 11.97
C GLU A 141 12.65 -27.89 11.55
N LYS A 142 12.11 -28.72 12.47
CA LYS A 142 10.85 -29.47 12.27
C LYS A 142 9.60 -28.59 12.43
N GLY A 143 9.66 -27.57 13.28
CA GLY A 143 8.61 -26.59 13.50
C GLY A 143 8.43 -25.64 12.32
N CYS A 144 9.51 -25.20 11.67
CA CYS A 144 9.46 -24.30 10.50
C CYS A 144 8.78 -24.95 9.28
N LEU A 145 9.01 -26.25 9.07
CA LEU A 145 8.35 -27.03 8.01
C LEU A 145 6.86 -27.31 8.28
N ARG A 146 6.45 -27.35 9.56
CA ARG A 146 5.03 -27.42 9.95
C ARG A 146 4.36 -26.04 9.96
N CYS A 147 5.06 -24.98 10.35
CA CYS A 147 4.56 -23.60 10.29
C CYS A 147 4.36 -23.13 8.85
N ALA A 148 5.20 -23.55 7.89
CA ALA A 148 4.94 -23.29 6.47
C ALA A 148 3.67 -23.98 5.95
N LYS A 149 3.30 -25.15 6.51
CA LYS A 149 2.03 -25.84 6.20
C LYS A 149 0.82 -25.19 6.88
N ILE A 150 0.97 -24.63 8.08
CA ILE A 150 -0.12 -23.98 8.83
C ILE A 150 -0.32 -22.51 8.39
N MET A 151 0.74 -21.82 7.94
CA MET A 151 0.67 -20.50 7.31
C MET A 151 -0.02 -20.54 5.93
N GLY A 152 -0.13 -21.71 5.30
CA GLY A 152 -1.02 -21.92 4.15
C GLY A 152 -2.51 -21.74 4.50
N ALA A 153 -2.88 -21.80 5.78
CA ALA A 153 -4.24 -21.62 6.29
C ALA A 153 -4.47 -20.26 6.99
N VAL A 154 -3.45 -19.39 7.09
CA VAL A 154 -3.59 -17.99 7.56
C VAL A 154 -3.57 -17.00 6.37
N ALA A 155 -3.54 -17.50 5.13
CA ALA A 155 -3.82 -16.69 3.95
C ALA A 155 -5.29 -16.22 3.86
N PRO A 156 -6.32 -16.98 4.30
CA PRO A 156 -7.70 -16.51 4.22
C PRO A 156 -8.04 -15.40 5.22
N SER A 157 -7.43 -15.40 6.41
CA SER A 157 -7.86 -14.47 7.48
C SER A 157 -7.45 -13.02 7.24
N TRP A 158 -6.28 -12.77 6.62
CA TRP A 158 -5.90 -11.42 6.24
C TRP A 158 -6.66 -10.91 4.99
N GLY A 159 -7.13 -11.83 4.14
CA GLY A 159 -8.05 -11.52 3.02
C GLY A 159 -9.51 -11.31 3.45
N LEU A 160 -9.96 -11.99 4.51
CA LEU A 160 -11.31 -11.85 5.07
C LEU A 160 -11.49 -10.53 5.83
N VAL A 161 -10.53 -10.12 6.66
CA VAL A 161 -10.65 -8.88 7.44
C VAL A 161 -10.50 -7.64 6.55
N SER A 162 -9.60 -7.66 5.57
CA SER A 162 -9.44 -6.55 4.62
C SER A 162 -10.57 -6.49 3.59
N GLY A 163 -11.02 -7.63 3.05
CA GLY A 163 -12.07 -7.69 2.03
C GLY A 163 -13.47 -7.39 2.56
N LEU A 164 -13.86 -7.96 3.71
CA LEU A 164 -15.18 -7.71 4.30
C LEU A 164 -15.29 -6.30 4.88
N GLY A 165 -14.23 -5.80 5.52
CA GLY A 165 -14.19 -4.44 6.04
C GLY A 165 -14.29 -3.40 4.92
N TYR A 166 -13.54 -3.60 3.83
CA TYR A 166 -13.57 -2.70 2.67
C TYR A 166 -14.92 -2.77 1.91
N ALA A 167 -15.48 -3.97 1.72
CA ALA A 167 -16.80 -4.12 1.10
C ALA A 167 -17.92 -3.50 1.97
N GLY A 168 -17.85 -3.70 3.29
CA GLY A 168 -18.77 -3.08 4.25
C GLY A 168 -18.67 -1.56 4.23
N TRP A 169 -17.44 -1.02 4.23
CA TRP A 169 -17.19 0.41 4.14
C TRP A 169 -17.71 1.02 2.83
N LEU A 170 -17.46 0.37 1.69
CA LEU A 170 -18.00 0.81 0.40
C LEU A 170 -19.52 0.85 0.41
N ASN A 171 -20.18 -0.22 0.86
CA ASN A 171 -21.64 -0.28 0.91
C ASN A 171 -22.21 0.80 1.84
N ALA A 172 -21.64 0.98 3.03
CA ALA A 172 -22.08 2.01 3.97
C ALA A 172 -21.89 3.43 3.40
N SER A 173 -20.77 3.67 2.71
CA SER A 173 -20.47 4.97 2.08
C SER A 173 -21.42 5.25 0.91
N MET A 174 -21.74 4.26 0.10
CA MET A 174 -22.71 4.39 -1.00
C MET A 174 -24.12 4.70 -0.48
N VAL A 175 -24.56 4.04 0.60
CA VAL A 175 -25.85 4.34 1.25
C VAL A 175 -25.87 5.77 1.81
N ALA A 176 -24.77 6.24 2.40
CA ALA A 176 -24.65 7.61 2.86
C ALA A 176 -24.69 8.63 1.70
N ALA A 177 -24.05 8.32 0.56
CA ALA A 177 -24.10 9.13 -0.64
C ALA A 177 -25.53 9.22 -1.23
N GLU A 178 -26.27 8.11 -1.25
CA GLU A 178 -27.68 8.14 -1.67
C GLU A 178 -28.54 8.99 -0.73
N LYS A 179 -28.36 8.84 0.59
CA LYS A 179 -29.11 9.63 1.57
C LYS A 179 -28.85 11.14 1.42
N THR A 180 -27.59 11.54 1.28
CA THR A 180 -27.21 12.94 1.08
C THR A 180 -27.78 13.51 -0.23
N GLY A 181 -27.79 12.72 -1.30
CA GLY A 181 -28.45 13.11 -2.54
C GLY A 181 -29.97 13.23 -2.41
N VAL A 182 -30.63 12.32 -1.69
CA VAL A 182 -32.07 12.43 -1.40
C VAL A 182 -32.38 13.69 -0.59
N ASP A 183 -31.62 13.97 0.46
CA ASP A 183 -31.81 15.18 1.28
C ASP A 183 -31.62 16.47 0.48
N ALA A 184 -30.66 16.49 -0.44
CA ALA A 184 -30.45 17.60 -1.38
C ALA A 184 -31.60 17.73 -2.39
N GLY A 185 -32.09 16.62 -2.95
CA GLY A 185 -33.23 16.60 -3.86
C GLY A 185 -34.52 17.08 -3.19
N ILE A 186 -34.78 16.67 -1.96
CA ILE A 186 -35.92 17.14 -1.15
C ILE A 186 -35.79 18.65 -0.90
N SER A 187 -34.60 19.13 -0.56
CA SER A 187 -34.35 20.56 -0.33
C SER A 187 -34.61 21.38 -1.60
N ALA A 188 -34.17 20.90 -2.77
CA ALA A 188 -34.45 21.52 -4.06
C ALA A 188 -35.95 21.53 -4.37
N ALA A 189 -36.68 20.44 -4.12
CA ALA A 189 -38.13 20.38 -4.28
C ALA A 189 -38.84 21.44 -3.44
N ILE A 190 -38.44 21.58 -2.17
CA ILE A 190 -39.01 22.57 -1.24
C ILE A 190 -38.78 24.00 -1.75
N ASN A 191 -37.59 24.30 -2.27
CA ASN A 191 -37.29 25.63 -2.81
C ASN A 191 -38.17 25.97 -4.00
N VAL A 192 -38.33 25.06 -4.96
CA VAL A 192 -39.22 25.27 -6.12
C VAL A 192 -40.67 25.43 -5.66
N ILE A 193 -41.13 24.67 -4.67
CA ILE A 193 -42.49 24.82 -4.13
C ILE A 193 -42.69 26.21 -3.51
N LYS A 194 -41.71 26.71 -2.76
CA LYS A 194 -41.77 28.04 -2.16
C LYS A 194 -41.79 29.14 -3.22
N GLU A 195 -40.96 29.02 -4.26
CA GLU A 195 -40.86 30.01 -5.33
C GLU A 195 -42.12 30.05 -6.22
N GLU A 196 -42.63 28.88 -6.61
CA GLU A 196 -43.74 28.78 -7.56
C GLU A 196 -45.12 28.92 -6.89
N PHE A 197 -45.28 28.47 -5.64
CA PHE A 197 -46.58 28.44 -4.97
C PHE A 197 -46.68 29.31 -3.71
N GLY A 198 -45.55 29.77 -3.15
CA GLY A 198 -45.54 30.56 -1.92
C GLY A 198 -46.07 29.78 -0.70
N ILE A 199 -45.91 28.45 -0.68
CA ILE A 199 -46.37 27.59 0.42
C ILE A 199 -45.20 27.00 1.20
N GLU A 200 -45.29 27.04 2.53
CA GLU A 200 -44.28 26.49 3.44
C GLU A 200 -44.63 25.07 3.94
N GLY A 201 -45.90 24.70 3.79
CA GLY A 201 -46.45 23.44 4.27
C GLY A 201 -47.68 23.02 3.48
N LEU A 202 -48.04 21.74 3.58
CA LEU A 202 -49.27 21.18 3.06
C LEU A 202 -50.13 20.77 4.26
N SER A 203 -51.36 21.27 4.32
CA SER A 203 -52.36 20.98 5.36
C SER A 203 -51.85 21.24 6.78
N GLY A 204 -51.12 22.35 6.95
CA GLY A 204 -50.54 22.75 8.24
C GLY A 204 -49.29 21.97 8.65
N VAL A 205 -48.85 21.00 7.83
CA VAL A 205 -47.64 20.20 8.08
C VAL A 205 -46.50 20.72 7.20
N PRO A 206 -45.28 20.92 7.75
CA PRO A 206 -44.15 21.45 6.99
C PRO A 206 -43.71 20.49 5.88
N LEU A 207 -43.31 21.03 4.72
CA LEU A 207 -42.90 20.22 3.56
C LEU A 207 -41.76 19.23 3.88
N LYS A 208 -40.86 19.61 4.78
CA LYS A 208 -39.70 18.80 5.19
C LYS A 208 -40.10 17.48 5.86
N SER A 209 -41.22 17.41 6.57
CA SER A 209 -41.68 16.17 7.21
C SER A 209 -42.51 15.29 6.27
N ILE A 210 -43.05 15.89 5.21
CA ILE A 210 -43.93 15.22 4.25
C ILE A 210 -43.09 14.52 3.17
N LEU A 211 -42.03 15.17 2.71
CA LEU A 211 -41.18 14.65 1.65
C LEU A 211 -40.18 13.62 2.19
N ASN A 212 -40.03 12.53 1.44
CA ASN A 212 -39.14 11.42 1.73
C ASN A 212 -38.59 10.80 0.44
N ALA A 213 -37.70 9.82 0.57
CA ALA A 213 -37.07 9.14 -0.55
C ALA A 213 -38.05 8.51 -1.57
N ASN A 214 -39.27 8.17 -1.14
CA ASN A 214 -40.25 7.46 -1.97
C ASN A 214 -41.14 8.42 -2.78
N ASN A 215 -41.39 9.63 -2.26
CA ASN A 215 -42.37 10.54 -2.84
C ASN A 215 -41.77 11.75 -3.57
N PHE A 216 -40.52 12.13 -3.27
CA PHE A 216 -39.95 13.37 -3.79
C PHE A 216 -39.76 13.39 -5.32
N LYS A 217 -39.69 12.20 -5.94
CA LYS A 217 -39.64 12.01 -7.40
C LYS A 217 -41.00 11.76 -8.04
N ASN A 218 -42.08 11.67 -7.25
CA ASN A 218 -43.40 11.31 -7.77
C ASN A 218 -44.20 12.57 -8.16
N PRO A 219 -44.47 12.82 -9.46
CA PRO A 219 -45.23 13.99 -9.88
C PRO A 219 -46.68 13.97 -9.38
N ILE A 220 -47.30 12.78 -9.26
CA ILE A 220 -48.68 12.63 -8.80
C ILE A 220 -48.82 13.09 -7.35
N PHE A 221 -47.78 12.85 -6.53
CA PHE A 221 -47.75 13.28 -5.15
C PHE A 221 -47.91 14.81 -5.04
N TYR A 222 -47.15 15.57 -5.82
CA TYR A 222 -47.24 17.04 -5.83
C TYR A 222 -48.58 17.51 -6.38
N ILE A 223 -49.03 16.96 -7.51
CA ILE A 223 -50.30 17.35 -8.13
C ILE A 223 -51.47 17.19 -7.14
N PHE A 224 -51.56 16.03 -6.49
CA PHE A 224 -52.66 15.74 -5.56
C PHE A 224 -52.63 16.64 -4.32
N ASN A 225 -51.47 16.77 -3.67
CA ASN A 225 -51.38 17.52 -2.42
C ASN A 225 -51.53 19.03 -2.65
N ILE A 226 -50.94 19.58 -3.72
CA ILE A 226 -51.04 21.01 -4.04
C ILE A 226 -52.46 21.34 -4.49
N GLN A 227 -53.13 20.46 -5.25
CA GLN A 227 -54.53 20.65 -5.62
C GLN A 227 -55.45 20.63 -4.39
N ASN A 228 -55.19 19.75 -3.42
CA ASN A 228 -55.94 19.70 -2.18
C ASN A 228 -55.74 20.98 -1.35
N GLU A 229 -54.51 21.49 -1.26
CA GLU A 229 -54.24 22.78 -0.63
C GLU A 229 -54.91 23.94 -1.34
N TYR A 230 -54.86 23.98 -2.68
CA TYR A 230 -55.56 24.98 -3.48
C TYR A 230 -57.06 24.98 -3.15
N ASN A 231 -57.67 23.79 -3.11
CA ASN A 231 -59.10 23.66 -2.80
C ASN A 231 -59.44 24.08 -1.36
N LYS A 232 -58.57 23.81 -0.39
CA LYS A 232 -58.81 24.18 1.02
C LYS A 232 -58.60 25.66 1.28
N VAL A 233 -57.56 26.25 0.71
CA VAL A 233 -57.12 27.61 1.06
C VAL A 233 -57.72 28.66 0.13
N CYS A 234 -57.83 28.38 -1.17
CA CYS A 234 -58.22 29.38 -2.18
C CYS A 234 -59.72 29.35 -2.52
N LEU A 235 -60.49 28.34 -2.10
CA LEU A 235 -61.94 28.28 -2.31
C LEU A 235 -62.75 28.77 -1.09
N VAL A 236 -62.08 29.07 0.03
CA VAL A 236 -62.70 29.60 1.25
C VAL A 236 -62.56 31.13 1.25
N PRO A 237 -63.61 31.90 1.57
CA PRO A 237 -63.64 33.36 1.41
C PRO A 237 -62.64 34.15 2.29
N GLU A 238 -61.91 33.51 3.21
CA GLU A 238 -60.93 34.17 4.11
C GLU A 238 -59.46 34.02 3.67
N GLY A 239 -59.17 33.34 2.54
CA GLY A 239 -57.79 33.04 2.12
C GLY A 239 -57.24 33.99 1.05
N THR A 240 -56.69 35.15 1.42
CA THR A 240 -56.35 36.19 0.42
C THR A 240 -54.88 36.46 0.08
N ASP A 241 -53.86 35.87 0.74
CA ASP A 241 -52.47 36.35 0.51
C ASP A 241 -51.46 35.31 -0.04
N LYS A 242 -51.90 34.14 -0.51
CA LYS A 242 -50.97 33.12 -1.07
C LYS A 242 -50.85 33.21 -2.59
N LEU A 243 -49.62 33.10 -3.09
CA LEU A 243 -49.26 33.06 -4.52
C LEU A 243 -50.05 31.98 -5.30
N LEU A 244 -50.28 30.84 -4.65
CA LEU A 244 -51.12 29.75 -5.14
C LEU A 244 -52.56 30.16 -5.50
N CYS A 245 -53.15 31.16 -4.83
CA CYS A 245 -54.54 31.59 -5.05
C CYS A 245 -54.70 32.62 -6.16
N LEU A 246 -53.61 33.16 -6.71
CA LEU A 246 -53.62 34.09 -7.84
C LEU A 246 -53.99 33.40 -9.17
N VAL A 247 -53.99 32.06 -9.20
CA VAL A 247 -54.26 31.27 -10.40
C VAL A 247 -55.76 31.02 -10.55
N GLU A 248 -56.31 31.35 -11.73
CA GLU A 248 -57.72 31.09 -12.06
C GLU A 248 -58.07 29.60 -11.94
N ARG A 249 -59.25 29.31 -11.38
CA ARG A 249 -59.72 27.94 -11.11
C ARG A 249 -59.64 27.02 -12.33
N LYS A 250 -59.99 27.51 -13.53
CA LYS A 250 -59.96 26.73 -14.77
C LYS A 250 -58.55 26.33 -15.22
N GLN A 251 -57.53 27.10 -14.81
CA GLN A 251 -56.13 26.90 -15.20
C GLN A 251 -55.29 26.28 -14.07
N SER A 252 -55.78 26.27 -12.84
CA SER A 252 -55.11 25.73 -11.64
C SER A 252 -54.52 24.34 -11.85
N VAL A 253 -55.29 23.39 -12.39
CA VAL A 253 -54.84 22.01 -12.64
C VAL A 253 -53.66 21.95 -13.61
N LYS A 254 -53.71 22.72 -14.70
CA LYS A 254 -52.66 22.75 -15.72
C LYS A 254 -51.39 23.42 -15.18
N TYR A 255 -51.56 24.50 -14.41
CA TYR A 255 -50.46 25.21 -13.75
C TYR A 255 -49.76 24.31 -12.72
N ILE A 256 -50.54 23.67 -11.85
CA ILE A 256 -50.03 22.73 -10.83
C ILE A 256 -49.32 21.56 -11.50
N ALA A 257 -49.87 20.97 -12.55
CA ALA A 257 -49.22 19.87 -13.27
C ALA A 257 -47.89 20.29 -13.92
N GLY A 258 -47.83 21.48 -14.53
CA GLY A 258 -46.61 22.02 -15.12
C GLY A 258 -45.51 22.25 -14.07
N ASN A 259 -45.86 22.87 -12.95
CA ASN A 259 -44.92 23.15 -11.87
C ASN A 259 -44.56 21.89 -11.07
N ALA A 260 -45.46 20.92 -10.91
CA ALA A 260 -45.13 19.61 -10.35
C ALA A 260 -44.04 18.89 -11.18
N LYS A 261 -44.07 19.02 -12.51
CA LYS A 261 -43.01 18.50 -13.37
C LYS A 261 -41.68 19.20 -13.13
N LYS A 262 -41.69 20.54 -12.98
CA LYS A 262 -40.49 21.33 -12.63
C LYS A 262 -39.91 20.94 -11.28
N ILE A 263 -40.77 20.73 -10.27
CA ILE A 263 -40.36 20.28 -8.93
C ILE A 263 -39.63 18.95 -9.04
N VAL A 264 -40.23 17.96 -9.72
CA VAL A 264 -39.63 16.63 -9.87
C VAL A 264 -38.32 16.69 -10.65
N SER A 265 -38.21 17.50 -11.71
CA SER A 265 -36.96 17.64 -12.46
C SER A 265 -35.88 18.25 -11.60
N ALA A 266 -36.13 19.39 -10.95
CA ALA A 266 -35.15 20.05 -10.08
C ALA A 266 -34.69 19.14 -8.93
N ALA A 267 -35.64 18.43 -8.31
CA ALA A 267 -35.36 17.48 -7.24
C ALA A 267 -34.54 16.28 -7.72
N SER A 268 -34.84 15.76 -8.90
CA SER A 268 -34.12 14.63 -9.49
C SER A 268 -32.71 15.04 -9.92
N ASP A 269 -32.58 16.17 -10.60
CA ASP A 269 -31.30 16.69 -11.08
C ASP A 269 -30.36 16.96 -9.90
N LYS A 270 -30.84 17.68 -8.87
CA LYS A 270 -30.03 17.97 -7.68
C LYS A 270 -29.66 16.70 -6.90
N ALA A 271 -30.58 15.74 -6.79
CA ALA A 271 -30.26 14.46 -6.17
C ALA A 271 -29.17 13.71 -6.96
N THR A 272 -29.30 13.66 -8.29
CA THR A 272 -28.30 12.99 -9.13
C THR A 272 -26.94 13.67 -9.07
N GLU A 273 -26.89 15.00 -9.15
CA GLU A 273 -25.66 15.78 -9.04
C GLU A 273 -24.92 15.46 -7.73
N ILE A 274 -25.59 15.63 -6.59
CA ILE A 274 -24.96 15.42 -5.28
C ILE A 274 -24.58 13.94 -5.05
N THR A 275 -25.43 12.99 -5.45
CA THR A 275 -25.05 11.56 -5.37
C THR A 275 -23.80 11.27 -6.21
N THR A 276 -23.70 11.81 -7.43
CA THR A 276 -22.54 11.58 -8.30
C THR A 276 -21.26 12.20 -7.75
N GLU A 277 -21.35 13.38 -7.13
CA GLU A 277 -20.22 14.03 -6.47
C GLU A 277 -19.71 13.22 -5.26
N GLU A 278 -20.62 12.76 -4.40
CA GLU A 278 -20.25 11.94 -3.25
C GLU A 278 -19.69 10.57 -3.67
N VAL A 279 -20.28 9.92 -4.68
CA VAL A 279 -19.75 8.67 -5.25
C VAL A 279 -18.36 8.87 -5.85
N ALA A 280 -18.09 10.02 -6.49
CA ALA A 280 -16.76 10.35 -7.00
C ALA A 280 -15.73 10.50 -5.87
N LYS A 281 -16.09 11.11 -4.74
CA LYS A 281 -15.22 11.19 -3.54
C LYS A 281 -14.91 9.79 -2.98
N ILE A 282 -15.92 8.93 -2.87
CA ILE A 282 -15.74 7.54 -2.40
C ILE A 282 -14.82 6.77 -3.35
N THR A 283 -15.03 6.90 -4.66
CA THR A 283 -14.23 6.21 -5.69
C THR A 283 -12.77 6.67 -5.69
N SER A 284 -12.53 7.97 -5.52
CA SER A 284 -11.16 8.51 -5.45
C SER A 284 -10.41 8.04 -4.19
N ALA A 285 -11.06 8.04 -3.02
CA ALA A 285 -10.51 7.49 -1.79
C ALA A 285 -10.16 6.00 -1.94
N SER A 286 -11.11 5.23 -2.48
CA SER A 286 -10.96 3.80 -2.77
C SER A 286 -9.78 3.49 -3.70
N SER A 287 -9.59 4.29 -4.75
CA SER A 287 -8.47 4.12 -5.70
C SER A 287 -7.10 4.36 -5.04
N THR A 288 -7.03 5.29 -4.09
CA THR A 288 -5.80 5.61 -3.34
C THR A 288 -5.40 4.45 -2.43
N TYR A 289 -6.35 3.83 -1.73
CA TYR A 289 -6.06 2.63 -0.94
C TYR A 289 -5.63 1.46 -1.82
N SER A 290 -6.29 1.27 -2.97
CA SER A 290 -5.96 0.20 -3.90
C SER A 290 -4.54 0.32 -4.45
N THR A 291 -4.10 1.53 -4.82
CA THR A 291 -2.73 1.77 -5.31
C THR A 291 -1.70 1.56 -4.20
N ALA A 292 -1.97 2.00 -2.97
CA ALA A 292 -1.09 1.76 -1.83
C ALA A 292 -0.96 0.25 -1.52
N ILE A 293 -2.05 -0.51 -1.57
CA ILE A 293 -2.05 -1.96 -1.39
C ILE A 293 -1.21 -2.64 -2.49
N ILE A 294 -1.43 -2.27 -3.76
CA ILE A 294 -0.67 -2.82 -4.88
C ILE A 294 0.83 -2.53 -4.72
N ALA A 295 1.20 -1.29 -4.36
CA ALA A 295 2.59 -0.91 -4.13
C ALA A 295 3.24 -1.73 -3.00
N SER A 296 2.52 -1.95 -1.90
CA SER A 296 2.96 -2.80 -0.79
C SER A 296 3.20 -4.25 -1.22
N VAL A 297 2.26 -4.83 -1.99
CA VAL A 297 2.39 -6.20 -2.53
C VAL A 297 3.60 -6.32 -3.45
N VAL A 298 3.81 -5.35 -4.35
CA VAL A 298 4.98 -5.33 -5.25
C VAL A 298 6.27 -5.24 -4.45
N ALA A 299 6.34 -4.38 -3.42
CA ALA A 299 7.52 -4.27 -2.57
C ALA A 299 7.86 -5.58 -1.85
N ILE A 300 6.86 -6.28 -1.32
CA ILE A 300 7.04 -7.60 -0.67
C ILE A 300 7.60 -8.63 -1.68
N LEU A 301 7.07 -8.67 -2.91
CA LEU A 301 7.56 -9.58 -3.95
C LEU A 301 9.03 -9.31 -4.32
N VAL A 302 9.44 -8.03 -4.40
CA VAL A 302 10.84 -7.66 -4.67
C VAL A 302 11.76 -8.13 -3.55
N ILE A 303 11.37 -7.96 -2.28
CA ILE A 303 12.15 -8.42 -1.13
C ILE A 303 12.31 -9.96 -1.15
N ILE A 304 11.23 -10.69 -1.44
CA ILE A 304 11.26 -12.15 -1.55
C ILE A 304 12.21 -12.59 -2.67
N LEU A 305 12.18 -11.92 -3.83
CA LEU A 305 13.09 -12.23 -4.94
C LEU A 305 14.57 -12.00 -4.57
N ILE A 306 14.89 -10.89 -3.90
CA ILE A 306 16.26 -10.61 -3.42
C ILE A 306 16.72 -11.70 -2.44
N MET A 307 15.86 -12.09 -1.49
CA MET A 307 16.17 -13.16 -0.53
C MET A 307 16.44 -14.50 -1.23
N ILE A 308 15.66 -14.84 -2.27
CA ILE A 308 15.87 -16.05 -3.08
C ILE A 308 17.21 -15.99 -3.82
N ILE A 309 17.56 -14.86 -4.45
CA ILE A 309 18.83 -14.68 -5.17
C ILE A 309 20.01 -14.85 -4.21
N ILE A 310 20.00 -14.17 -3.06
CA ILE A 310 21.04 -14.29 -2.03
C ILE A 310 21.16 -15.73 -1.55
N TYR A 311 20.03 -16.38 -1.26
CA TYR A 311 19.99 -17.79 -0.86
C TYR A 311 20.64 -18.71 -1.91
N LEU A 312 20.32 -18.53 -3.20
CA LEU A 312 20.90 -19.32 -4.29
C LEU A 312 22.40 -19.10 -4.42
N ILE A 313 22.89 -17.86 -4.29
CA ILE A 313 24.33 -17.54 -4.31
C ILE A 313 25.04 -18.22 -3.14
N LEU A 314 24.52 -18.10 -1.92
CA LEU A 314 25.09 -18.72 -0.72
C LEU A 314 25.10 -20.25 -0.84
N ARG A 315 24.02 -20.84 -1.35
CA ARG A 315 23.92 -22.29 -1.60
C ARG A 315 24.95 -22.75 -2.63
N TYR A 316 25.13 -22.00 -3.71
CA TYR A 316 26.13 -22.29 -4.74
C TYR A 316 27.56 -22.23 -4.16
N ARG A 317 27.88 -21.19 -3.38
CA ARG A 317 29.20 -21.05 -2.70
C ARG A 317 29.47 -22.21 -1.73
N ARG A 318 28.48 -22.62 -0.93
CA ARG A 318 28.58 -23.79 -0.02
C ARG A 318 28.88 -25.07 -0.79
N LYS A 319 28.14 -25.36 -1.87
CA LYS A 319 28.39 -26.54 -2.73
C LYS A 319 29.80 -26.53 -3.33
N LYS A 320 30.27 -25.38 -3.83
CA LYS A 320 31.63 -25.26 -4.39
C LYS A 320 32.71 -25.51 -3.33
N LYS A 321 32.53 -24.99 -2.11
CA LYS A 321 33.47 -25.22 -0.99
C LYS A 321 33.55 -26.71 -0.61
N MET A 322 32.41 -27.42 -0.58
CA MET A 322 32.37 -28.86 -0.30
C MET A 322 33.05 -29.69 -1.39
N LYS A 323 32.84 -29.37 -2.67
CA LYS A 323 33.53 -30.04 -3.78
C LYS A 323 35.05 -29.89 -3.70
N LYS A 324 35.55 -28.68 -3.40
CA LYS A 324 36.99 -28.45 -3.20
C LYS A 324 37.55 -29.27 -2.04
N LYS A 325 36.86 -29.31 -0.89
CA LYS A 325 37.28 -30.13 0.26
C LYS A 325 37.42 -31.61 -0.07
N MET A 326 36.47 -32.17 -0.83
CA MET A 326 36.52 -33.57 -1.28
C MET A 326 37.74 -33.85 -2.17
N GLN A 327 38.16 -32.90 -3.01
CA GLN A 327 39.36 -33.04 -3.85
C GLN A 327 40.65 -33.03 -3.01
N TYR A 328 40.77 -32.12 -2.03
CA TYR A 328 41.94 -32.09 -1.14
C TYR A 328 42.08 -33.35 -0.28
N ILE A 329 40.97 -33.90 0.22
CA ILE A 329 40.99 -35.16 1.00
C ILE A 329 41.47 -36.35 0.15
N LYS A 330 41.14 -36.38 -1.15
CA LYS A 330 41.63 -37.42 -2.05
C LYS A 330 43.14 -37.34 -2.28
N LEU A 331 43.66 -36.13 -2.51
CA LEU A 331 45.10 -35.91 -2.73
C LEU A 331 45.97 -36.22 -1.50
N LEU A 332 45.41 -36.16 -0.29
CA LEU A 332 46.13 -36.48 0.95
C LEU A 332 46.15 -37.98 1.29
N LYS A 333 45.39 -38.81 0.57
CA LYS A 333 45.31 -40.26 0.79
C LYS A 333 46.15 -41.06 -0.21
N GLU A 334 46.60 -40.43 -1.28
CA GLU A 334 47.63 -40.94 -2.20
C GLU A 334 49.00 -40.49 -1.70
#